data_AF-A0A0G1MU45-F1
#
_entry.id   AF-A0A0G1MU45-F1
#
_cell.length_a   1.000
_cell.length_b   1.000
_cell.length_c   1.000
_cell.angle_alpha   90.00
_cell.angle_beta   90.00
_cell.angle_gamma   90.00
#
_symmetry.space_group_name_H-M   'P 1'
#
loop_
_entity.id
_entity.type
_entity.pdbx_description
1 polymer ?
#
loop_
_entity_poly.entity_id
_entity_poly.type
_entity_poly.pdbx_seq_one_letter_code
_entity_poly.pdbx_strand_id
1 'polypeptide(L)'
;MRQNTLQKGVVRIIIFKEGRQWFGVALELNIVESGGNPQETMLLLDEAIRGYLKSARKAGLDVSVLNQEPDQEYEMLWRLLEKGKPVPSPYKVYSFGEQILNHAARS
;
A
#
# COMPACT_ATOMS: atom_id res chain seq x y z
N MET A 1 -14.36 2.54 -7.75
CA MET A 1 -13.48 2.53 -6.56
C MET A 1 -13.98 3.58 -5.57
N ARG A 2 -13.90 3.33 -4.26
CA ARG A 2 -14.19 4.38 -3.27
C ARG A 2 -13.02 5.35 -3.27
N GLN A 3 -13.30 6.66 -3.40
CA GLN A 3 -12.26 7.68 -3.37
C GLN A 3 -11.77 7.89 -1.93
N ASN A 4 -10.46 7.82 -1.73
CA ASN A 4 -9.80 8.12 -0.47
C ASN A 4 -9.95 9.61 -0.14
N THR A 5 -10.23 9.89 1.12
CA THR A 5 -10.32 11.23 1.67
C THR A 5 -9.35 11.35 2.85
N LEU A 6 -9.09 12.57 3.31
CA LEU A 6 -8.25 12.82 4.49
C LEU A 6 -8.82 12.22 5.80
N GLN A 7 -10.06 11.72 5.80
CA GLN A 7 -10.74 11.17 6.98
C GLN A 7 -10.92 9.65 6.90
N LYS A 8 -11.19 9.14 5.71
CA LYS A 8 -11.47 7.72 5.46
C LYS A 8 -11.00 7.30 4.07
N GLY A 9 -10.58 6.06 3.96
CA GLY A 9 -10.14 5.48 2.70
C GLY A 9 -9.91 3.98 2.80
N VAL A 10 -9.56 3.39 1.67
CA VAL A 10 -9.07 2.02 1.56
C VAL A 10 -7.89 2.04 0.60
N VAL A 11 -6.80 1.39 0.99
CA VAL A 11 -5.63 1.22 0.12
C VAL A 11 -5.37 -0.26 -0.10
N ARG A 12 -5.01 -0.62 -1.32
CA ARG A 12 -4.57 -1.96 -1.68
C ARG A 12 -3.13 -2.11 -1.26
N ILE A 13 -2.86 -3.22 -0.58
CA ILE A 13 -1.52 -3.57 -0.09
C ILE A 13 -1.06 -4.90 -0.66
N ILE A 14 0.22 -4.99 -0.98
CA ILE A 14 0.88 -6.24 -1.37
C ILE A 14 2.18 -6.34 -0.60
N ILE A 15 2.39 -7.46 0.09
CA ILE A 15 3.66 -7.85 0.70
C ILE A 15 4.23 -9.01 -0.10
N PHE A 16 5.40 -8.81 -0.70
CA PHE A 16 6.04 -9.81 -1.54
C PHE A 16 7.55 -9.81 -1.38
N LYS A 17 8.18 -10.89 -1.81
CA LYS A 17 9.62 -11.02 -1.88
C LYS A 17 10.05 -10.97 -3.34
N GLU A 18 11.09 -10.21 -3.62
CA GLU A 18 11.80 -10.22 -4.90
C GLU A 18 13.29 -10.49 -4.62
N GLY A 19 13.80 -11.58 -5.20
CA GLY A 19 15.15 -12.05 -4.91
C GLY A 19 15.34 -12.35 -3.42
N ARG A 20 16.15 -11.52 -2.74
CA ARG A 20 16.45 -11.65 -1.30
C ARG A 20 15.73 -10.62 -0.42
N GLN A 21 15.11 -9.59 -1.01
CA GLN A 21 14.51 -8.46 -0.30
C GLN A 21 12.99 -8.62 -0.20
N TRP A 22 12.42 -8.17 0.91
CA TRP A 22 10.97 -8.06 1.07
C TRP A 22 10.52 -6.64 0.78
N PHE A 23 9.38 -6.53 0.09
CA PHE A 23 8.75 -5.29 -0.31
C PHE A 23 7.30 -5.24 0.13
N GLY A 24 6.88 -4.07 0.56
CA GLY A 24 5.51 -3.74 0.89
C GLY A 24 5.09 -2.54 0.07
N VAL A 25 3.95 -2.65 -0.62
CA VAL A 25 3.47 -1.59 -1.51
C VAL A 25 2.06 -1.19 -1.10
N ALA A 26 1.80 0.12 -1.03
CA ALA A 26 0.46 0.69 -0.93
C ALA A 26 0.12 1.42 -2.24
N LEU A 27 -0.76 0.83 -3.04
CA LEU A 27 -0.93 1.18 -4.45
C LEU A 27 -1.42 2.62 -4.65
N GLU A 28 -2.50 3.02 -3.95
CA GLU A 28 -3.13 4.33 -4.13
C GLU A 28 -2.30 5.51 -3.59
N LEU A 29 -1.22 5.21 -2.86
CA LEU A 29 -0.31 6.21 -2.30
C LEU A 29 1.06 6.19 -2.99
N ASN A 30 1.31 5.24 -3.89
CA ASN A 30 2.63 4.94 -4.47
C ASN A 30 3.75 4.88 -3.42
N ILE A 31 3.45 4.25 -2.26
CA ILE A 31 4.44 4.02 -1.20
C ILE A 31 4.99 2.62 -1.36
N VAL A 32 6.32 2.52 -1.37
CA VAL A 32 7.05 1.27 -1.36
C VAL A 32 8.02 1.29 -0.18
N GLU A 33 7.92 0.27 0.66
CA GLU A 33 8.85 0.05 1.77
C GLU A 33 9.53 -1.31 1.61
N SER A 34 10.71 -1.46 2.22
CA SER A 34 11.44 -2.71 2.16
C SER A 34 11.99 -3.10 3.53
N GLY A 35 12.04 -4.41 3.80
CA GLY A 35 12.48 -4.94 5.09
C GLY A 35 13.21 -6.28 4.96
N GLY A 36 13.76 -6.76 6.08
CA GLY A 36 14.49 -8.04 6.13
C GLY A 36 13.56 -9.26 6.12
N ASN A 37 12.32 -9.09 6.54
CA ASN A 37 11.29 -10.14 6.61
C ASN A 37 9.89 -9.56 6.34
N PRO A 38 8.86 -10.39 6.07
CA PRO A 38 7.56 -9.87 5.67
C PRO A 38 6.84 -9.11 6.80
N GLN A 39 7.04 -9.49 8.06
CA GLN A 39 6.40 -8.82 9.21
C GLN A 39 6.99 -7.43 9.45
N GLU A 40 8.32 -7.30 9.39
CA GLU A 40 9.02 -6.02 9.45
C GLU A 40 8.58 -5.11 8.29
N THR A 41 8.52 -5.66 7.08
CA THR A 41 8.09 -4.91 5.89
C THR A 41 6.67 -4.39 6.03
N MET A 42 5.76 -5.21 6.57
CA MET A 42 4.38 -4.81 6.85
C MET A 42 4.30 -3.70 7.91
N LEU A 43 5.13 -3.76 8.95
CA LEU A 43 5.21 -2.71 9.97
C LEU A 43 5.71 -1.39 9.38
N LEU A 44 6.81 -1.43 8.63
CA LEU A 44 7.39 -0.26 7.97
C LEU A 44 6.39 0.39 7.00
N LEU A 45 5.68 -0.43 6.21
CA LEU A 45 4.65 0.05 5.30
C LEU A 45 3.50 0.75 6.06
N ASP A 46 3.02 0.18 7.18
CA ASP A 46 1.96 0.80 7.99
C ASP A 46 2.43 2.15 8.59
N GLU A 47 3.68 2.22 9.07
CA GLU A 47 4.28 3.46 9.57
C GLU A 47 4.39 4.52 8.46
N ALA A 48 4.83 4.14 7.27
CA ALA A 48 4.94 5.02 6.11
C ALA A 48 3.57 5.55 5.68
N ILE A 49 2.55 4.69 5.57
CA ILE A 49 1.17 5.09 5.26
C ILE A 49 0.66 6.11 6.30
N ARG A 50 0.83 5.84 7.60
CA ARG A 50 0.40 6.77 8.67
C ARG A 50 1.15 8.10 8.62
N GLY A 51 2.46 8.06 8.41
CA GLY A 51 3.31 9.24 8.29
C GLY A 51 2.91 10.11 7.10
N TYR A 52 2.65 9.48 5.96
CA TYR A 52 2.17 10.13 4.75
C TYR A 52 0.82 10.82 4.97
N LEU A 53 -0.18 10.09 5.48
CA LEU A 53 -1.52 10.64 5.75
C LEU A 53 -1.48 11.81 6.76
N LYS A 54 -0.68 11.67 7.83
CA LYS A 54 -0.50 12.72 8.83
C LYS A 54 0.10 13.98 8.20
N SER A 55 1.08 13.81 7.32
CA SER A 55 1.78 14.92 6.65
C SER A 55 0.87 15.60 5.62
N ALA A 56 0.18 14.82 4.78
CA ALA A 56 -0.77 15.33 3.79
C ALA A 56 -1.87 16.17 4.46
N ARG A 57 -2.42 15.69 5.58
CA ARG A 57 -3.40 16.45 6.37
C ARG A 57 -2.81 17.73 6.96
N LYS A 58 -1.62 17.66 7.55
CA LYS A 58 -0.97 18.84 8.16
C LYS A 58 -0.68 19.93 7.13
N ALA A 59 -0.28 19.53 5.92
CA ALA A 59 0.00 20.44 4.83
C ALA A 59 -1.27 20.89 4.06
N GLY A 60 -2.45 20.35 4.40
CA GLY A 60 -3.70 20.66 3.70
C GLY A 60 -3.67 20.25 2.23
N LEU A 61 -2.98 19.14 1.91
CA LEU A 61 -2.86 18.67 0.53
C LEU A 61 -4.22 18.24 -0.02
N ASP A 62 -4.36 18.37 -1.34
CA ASP A 62 -5.53 17.90 -2.07
C ASP A 62 -5.69 16.38 -1.99
N VAL A 63 -6.92 15.89 -2.05
CA VAL A 63 -7.23 14.45 -1.94
C VAL A 63 -6.65 13.62 -3.09
N SER A 64 -6.29 14.22 -4.22
CA SER A 64 -5.58 13.55 -5.32
C SER A 64 -4.30 12.84 -4.84
N VAL A 65 -3.60 13.37 -3.84
CA VAL A 65 -2.39 12.75 -3.28
C VAL A 65 -2.66 11.43 -2.56
N LEU A 66 -3.93 11.13 -2.25
CA LEU A 66 -4.41 9.89 -1.62
C LEU A 66 -5.01 8.89 -2.63
N ASN A 67 -5.14 9.32 -3.89
CA ASN A 67 -5.79 8.59 -4.97
C ASN A 67 -4.89 8.61 -6.21
N GLN A 68 -3.60 8.37 -6.01
CA GLN A 68 -2.65 8.38 -7.10
C GLN A 68 -2.91 7.22 -8.05
N GLU A 69 -2.53 7.41 -9.32
CA GLU A 69 -2.49 6.30 -10.27
C GLU A 69 -1.40 5.32 -9.81
N PRO A 70 -1.75 4.05 -9.51
CA PRO A 70 -0.77 3.07 -9.07
C PRO A 70 0.26 2.79 -10.16
N ASP A 71 1.49 2.51 -9.75
CA ASP A 71 2.51 1.99 -10.68
C ASP A 71 1.98 0.73 -11.41
N GLN A 72 2.20 0.70 -12.72
CA GLN A 72 1.70 -0.35 -13.61
C GLN A 72 2.21 -1.73 -13.19
N GLU A 73 3.44 -1.84 -12.67
CA GLU A 73 4.00 -3.11 -12.19
C GLU A 73 3.14 -3.71 -11.07
N TYR A 74 2.83 -2.89 -10.06
CA TYR A 74 2.08 -3.33 -8.88
C TYR A 74 0.59 -3.49 -9.16
N GLU A 75 0.03 -2.68 -10.06
CA GLU A 75 -1.33 -2.85 -10.56
C GLU A 75 -1.49 -4.17 -11.32
N MET A 76 -0.50 -4.54 -12.14
CA MET A 76 -0.49 -5.85 -12.82
C MET A 76 -0.38 -6.99 -11.81
N LEU A 77 0.50 -6.87 -10.81
CA LEU A 77 0.65 -7.87 -9.75
C LEU A 77 -0.65 -8.05 -8.95
N TRP A 78 -1.33 -6.96 -8.58
CA TRP A 78 -2.64 -6.99 -7.93
C TRP A 78 -3.66 -7.76 -8.75
N ARG A 79 -3.77 -7.45 -10.05
CA ARG A 79 -4.74 -8.10 -10.95
C ARG A 79 -4.51 -9.60 -11.10
N LEU A 80 -3.27 -10.06 -11.03
CA LEU A 80 -2.97 -11.49 -11.03
C LEU A 80 -3.45 -12.15 -9.74
N LEU A 81 -3.15 -11.52 -8.59
CA LEU A 81 -3.52 -12.00 -7.26
C LEU A 81 -5.04 -12.06 -7.07
N GLU A 82 -5.75 -10.99 -7.42
CA GLU A 82 -7.22 -10.91 -7.34
C GLU A 82 -7.92 -12.00 -8.17
N LYS A 83 -7.34 -12.35 -9.32
CA LYS A 83 -7.87 -13.41 -10.21
C LYS A 83 -7.41 -14.82 -9.81
N GLY A 84 -6.64 -14.96 -8.73
CA GLY A 84 -6.04 -16.23 -8.33
C GLY A 84 -5.09 -16.81 -9.39
N LYS A 85 -4.51 -15.96 -10.26
CA LYS A 85 -3.59 -16.39 -11.30
C LYS A 85 -2.18 -16.59 -10.73
N PRO A 86 -1.36 -17.48 -11.32
CA PRO A 86 0.03 -17.61 -10.95
C PRO A 86 0.77 -16.28 -11.08
N VAL A 87 1.53 -15.93 -10.05
CA VAL A 87 2.44 -14.78 -10.07
C VAL A 87 3.76 -15.21 -10.72
N PRO A 88 4.28 -14.48 -11.72
CA PRO A 88 5.53 -14.81 -12.36
C PRO A 88 6.72 -14.63 -11.41
N SER A 89 7.75 -15.46 -11.59
CA SER A 89 9.07 -15.23 -11.01
C SER A 89 9.59 -13.84 -11.43
N PRO A 90 10.32 -13.11 -10.56
CA PRO A 90 10.92 -13.52 -9.29
C PRO A 90 10.03 -13.34 -8.05
N TYR A 91 8.78 -12.90 -8.20
CA TYR A 91 7.96 -12.50 -7.06
C TYR A 91 7.41 -13.70 -6.26
N LYS A 92 7.49 -13.62 -4.94
CA LYS A 92 6.81 -14.53 -4.00
C LYS A 92 5.93 -13.73 -3.06
N VAL A 93 4.62 -13.82 -3.24
CA VAL A 93 3.67 -13.04 -2.44
C VAL A 93 3.43 -13.71 -1.11
N TYR A 94 3.53 -12.93 -0.03
CA TYR A 94 3.24 -13.37 1.34
C TYR A 94 1.82 -13.01 1.74
N SER A 95 1.38 -11.78 1.47
CA SER A 95 0.01 -11.35 1.72
C SER A 95 -0.38 -10.23 0.74
N PHE A 96 -1.67 -10.11 0.49
CA PHE A 96 -2.25 -8.97 -0.21
C PHE A 96 -3.67 -8.75 0.29
N GLY A 97 -4.17 -7.53 0.17
CA GLY A 97 -5.53 -7.21 0.58
C GLY A 97 -5.79 -5.71 0.62
N GLU A 98 -6.93 -5.37 1.22
CA GLU A 98 -7.35 -3.99 1.42
C GLU A 98 -7.11 -3.59 2.88
N GLN A 99 -6.43 -2.47 3.09
CA GLN A 99 -6.27 -1.83 4.38
C GLN A 99 -7.22 -0.64 4.50
N ILE A 100 -8.08 -0.67 5.52
CA ILE A 100 -8.99 0.44 5.80
C ILE A 100 -8.21 1.57 6.49
N LEU A 101 -8.21 2.74 5.87
CA LEU A 101 -7.72 3.96 6.47
C LEU A 101 -8.83 4.55 7.34
N ASN A 102 -8.89 4.15 8.61
CA ASN A 102 -9.77 4.76 9.59
C ASN A 102 -8.95 5.63 10.53
N HIS A 103 -9.12 6.95 10.45
CA HIS A 103 -8.66 7.83 11.51
C HIS A 103 -9.88 8.53 12.12
N ALA A 104 -10.49 7.88 13.12
CA ALA A 104 -11.25 8.61 14.10
C ALA A 104 -10.30 9.68 14.68
N ALA A 105 -10.68 10.94 14.58
CA ALA A 105 -10.05 11.99 15.35
C ALA A 105 -10.15 11.56 16.82
N ARG A 106 -9.06 11.02 17.38
CA ARG A 106 -8.90 11.06 18.83
C ARG A 106 -8.60 12.52 19.14
N SER A 107 -9.68 13.26 19.36
CA SER A 107 -9.73 14.51 20.11
C SER A 107 -9.04 14.34 21.47
#